data_AF-A0A356X5R9-F1
#
_entry.id   AF-A0A356X5R9-F1
#
_cell.length_a   1.000
_cell.length_b   1.000
_cell.length_c   1.000
_cell.angle_alpha   90.00
_cell.angle_beta   90.00
_cell.angle_gamma   90.00
#
_symmetry.space_group_name_H-M   'P 1'
#
loop_
_entity.id
_entity.type
_entity.pdbx_description
1 polymer ?
#
loop_
_entity_poly.entity_id
_entity_poly.type
_entity_poly.pdbx_seq_one_letter_code
_entity_poly.pdbx_strand_id
1 'polypeptide(L)' 'PEVTGYRSSLYFLEELASDSELAARFRQTFVIKAFPLLNPDGADMGHWRHNAGGIDLNRDWENFN' A
#
# COMPACT_ATOMS: atom_id res chain seq x y z
N PRO A 1 7.49 9.64 -8.69
CA PRO A 1 6.83 8.79 -7.66
C PRO A 1 7.54 7.45 -7.38
N GLU A 2 7.40 6.95 -6.15
CA GLU A 2 7.89 5.64 -5.69
C GLU A 2 6.95 4.52 -6.17
N VAL A 3 7.30 3.88 -7.30
CA VAL A 3 6.45 2.85 -7.93
C VAL A 3 6.78 1.41 -7.52
N THR A 4 7.94 1.20 -6.89
CA THR A 4 8.41 -0.12 -6.47
C THR A 4 7.55 -0.69 -5.34
N GLY A 5 7.19 0.13 -4.34
CA GLY A 5 6.32 -0.28 -3.24
C GLY A 5 4.94 -0.77 -3.70
N TYR A 6 4.36 -0.08 -4.69
CA TYR A 6 3.11 -0.50 -5.33
C TYR A 6 3.26 -1.86 -6.02
N ARG A 7 4.32 -2.05 -6.84
CA ARG A 7 4.55 -3.32 -7.56
C ARG A 7 4.76 -4.50 -6.61
N SER A 8 5.52 -4.30 -5.54
CA SER A 8 5.70 -5.34 -4.51
C SER A 8 4.38 -5.69 -3.82
N SER A 9 3.57 -4.67 -3.49
CA SER A 9 2.26 -4.87 -2.87
C SER A 9 1.31 -5.65 -3.79
N LEU A 10 1.33 -5.36 -5.10
CA LEU A 10 0.52 -6.06 -6.09
C LEU A 10 0.80 -7.57 -6.07
N TYR A 11 2.06 -7.97 -6.29
CA TYR A 11 2.43 -9.40 -6.32
C TYR A 11 2.21 -10.10 -4.97
N PHE A 12 2.43 -9.39 -3.86
CA PHE A 12 2.20 -9.98 -2.54
C PHE A 12 0.72 -10.22 -2.28
N LEU A 13 -0.15 -9.29 -2.69
CA LEU A 13 -1.61 -9.47 -2.58
C LEU A 13 -2.12 -10.58 -3.49
N GLU A 14 -1.55 -10.74 -4.69
CA GLU A 14 -1.85 -11.88 -5.57
C GLU A 14 -1.51 -13.21 -4.89
N GLU A 15 -0.33 -13.33 -4.26
CA GLU A 15 0.04 -14.54 -3.53
C GLU A 15 -0.90 -14.79 -2.33
N LEU A 16 -1.19 -13.75 -1.55
CA LEU A 16 -2.12 -13.83 -0.42
C LEU A 16 -3.54 -14.24 -0.84
N ALA A 17 -3.96 -13.90 -2.05
CA ALA A 17 -5.27 -14.24 -2.61
C ALA A 17 -5.28 -15.55 -3.41
N SER A 18 -4.10 -16.15 -3.66
CA SER A 18 -3.97 -17.35 -4.48
C SER A 18 -4.70 -18.58 -3.91
N ASP A 19 -4.80 -19.62 -4.74
CA ASP A 19 -5.34 -20.93 -4.38
C ASP A 19 -4.29 -21.86 -3.75
N SER A 20 -3.10 -21.34 -3.40
CA SER A 20 -2.08 -22.15 -2.72
C SER A 20 -2.57 -22.62 -1.36
N GLU A 21 -2.18 -23.84 -0.96
CA GLU A 21 -2.56 -24.39 0.35
C GLU A 21 -2.08 -23.48 1.50
N LEU A 22 -0.93 -22.83 1.32
CA LEU A 22 -0.41 -21.85 2.28
C LEU A 22 -1.30 -20.62 2.38
N ALA A 23 -1.68 -20.01 1.25
CA ALA A 23 -2.54 -18.83 1.23
C ALA A 23 -3.93 -19.13 1.80
N ALA A 24 -4.51 -20.29 1.46
CA ALA A 24 -5.79 -20.74 2.02
C ALA A 24 -5.74 -20.87 3.55
N ARG A 25 -4.72 -21.54 4.10
CA ARG A 25 -4.54 -21.66 5.56
C ARG A 25 -4.29 -20.32 6.24
N PHE A 26 -3.53 -19.43 5.59
CA PHE A 26 -3.28 -18.08 6.09
C PHE A 26 -4.59 -17.28 6.23
N ARG A 27 -5.43 -17.28 5.18
CA ARG A 27 -6.74 -16.59 5.17
C ARG A 27 -7.76 -17.17 6.15
N GLN A 28 -7.60 -18.41 6.59
CA GLN A 28 -8.43 -19.00 7.66
C GLN A 28 -8.05 -18.50 9.06
N THR A 29 -6.83 -17.99 9.22
CA THR A 29 -6.27 -17.58 10.52
C THR A 29 -6.25 -16.07 10.70
N PHE A 30 -6.02 -15.32 9.61
CA PHE A 30 -5.80 -13.88 9.65
C PHE A 30 -6.77 -13.11 8.76
N VAL A 31 -7.16 -11.92 9.22
CA VAL A 31 -7.85 -10.93 8.38
C VAL A 31 -6.81 -10.03 7.72
N ILE A 32 -6.86 -9.93 6.39
CA ILE A 32 -5.96 -9.07 5.62
C ILE A 32 -6.63 -7.71 5.42
N LYS A 33 -5.97 -6.64 5.87
CA LYS A 33 -6.31 -5.25 5.56
C LYS A 33 -5.16 -4.64 4.76
N ALA A 34 -5.41 -4.26 3.52
CA ALA A 34 -4.38 -3.80 2.61
C ALA A 34 -4.73 -2.44 2.00
N PHE A 35 -3.73 -1.56 1.89
CA PHE A 35 -3.82 -0.23 1.30
C PHE A 35 -2.71 -0.07 0.26
N PRO A 36 -2.88 -0.63 -0.96
CA PRO A 36 -1.79 -0.74 -1.95
C PRO A 36 -1.35 0.61 -2.55
N LEU A 37 -2.14 1.67 -2.35
CA LEU A 37 -1.82 3.02 -2.78
C LEU A 37 -2.27 4.03 -1.72
N LEU A 38 -1.32 4.49 -0.90
CA LEU A 38 -1.57 5.45 0.18
C LEU A 38 -1.58 6.92 -0.28
N ASN A 39 -0.93 7.22 -1.40
CA ASN A 39 -0.76 8.59 -1.93
C ASN A 39 -1.25 8.66 -3.39
N PRO A 40 -2.56 8.49 -3.67
CA PRO A 40 -3.08 8.44 -5.03
C PRO A 40 -2.90 9.75 -5.79
N ASP A 41 -3.09 10.88 -5.13
CA ASP A 41 -2.92 12.23 -5.65
C ASP A 41 -1.44 12.58 -5.93
N GLY A 42 -0.54 12.26 -5.00
CA GLY A 42 0.90 12.43 -5.24
C GLY A 42 1.42 11.54 -6.38
N ALA A 43 0.87 10.33 -6.55
CA ALA A 43 1.21 9.45 -7.66
C ALA A 43 0.76 10.02 -9.01
N ASP A 44 -0.50 10.46 -9.11
CA ASP A 44 -1.10 11.04 -10.33
C ASP A 44 -0.33 12.30 -10.77
N MET A 45 0.05 13.15 -9.82
CA MET A 45 0.80 14.39 -10.09
C MET A 45 2.32 14.19 -10.21
N GLY A 46 2.82 12.96 -10.13
CA GLY A 46 4.24 12.66 -10.31
C GLY A 46 5.13 13.03 -9.12
N HIS A 47 4.57 13.38 -7.96
CA HIS A 47 5.32 13.73 -6.76
C HIS A 47 6.20 12.55 -6.31
N TRP A 48 7.44 12.85 -5.89
CA TRP A 48 8.33 11.82 -5.36
C TRP A 48 7.96 11.41 -3.93
N ARG A 49 7.60 12.39 -3.09
CA ARG A 49 7.52 12.22 -1.63
C ARG A 49 6.21 12.68 -0.99
N HIS A 50 5.65 13.79 -1.47
CA HIS A 50 4.53 14.46 -0.82
C HIS A 50 3.20 14.17 -1.52
N ASN A 51 2.08 14.32 -0.81
CA ASN A 51 0.74 14.35 -1.42
C ASN A 51 0.47 15.71 -2.12
N ALA A 52 -0.76 15.97 -2.55
CA ALA A 52 -1.15 17.23 -3.16
C ALA A 52 -1.01 18.46 -2.25
N GLY A 53 -1.14 18.26 -0.94
CA GLY A 53 -0.96 19.30 0.07
C GLY A 53 0.51 19.61 0.41
N GLY A 54 1.47 18.94 -0.23
CA GLY A 54 2.89 19.08 0.14
C GLY A 54 3.24 18.37 1.45
N ILE A 55 2.36 17.51 1.97
CA ILE A 55 2.56 16.78 3.23
C ILE A 55 3.33 15.49 2.97
N ASP A 56 4.36 15.25 3.79
CA ASP A 56 5.02 13.94 3.86
C ASP A 56 4.15 13.03 4.71
N LEU A 57 3.33 12.20 4.05
CA LEU A 57 2.41 11.28 4.71
C LEU A 57 3.13 10.34 5.69
N ASN A 58 4.42 10.05 5.49
CA ASN A 58 5.18 9.20 6.39
C ASN A 58 5.82 9.99 7.56
N ARG A 59 5.41 11.24 7.78
CA ARG A 59 5.78 12.09 8.92
C ARG A 59 4.57 12.68 9.64
N ASP A 60 3.36 12.41 9.14
CA ASP A 60 2.12 13.02 9.60
C ASP A 60 1.15 11.96 10.17
N TRP A 61 1.52 11.38 11.32
CA TRP A 61 0.82 10.23 11.92
C TRP A 61 0.05 10.54 13.21
N GLU A 62 0.15 11.75 13.76
CA GLU A 62 -0.43 12.12 15.05
C GLU A 62 -1.14 13.48 14.98
N ASN A 63 -0.38 14.55 14.73
CA ASN A 63 -0.89 15.91 14.61
C ASN A 63 -0.99 16.29 13.13
N PHE A 64 -2.06 15.86 12.48
CA PHE A 64 -2.29 16.05 11.05
C PHE A 64 -2.23 17.52 10.62
N ASN A 65 -1.57 17.76 9.49
CA ASN A 65 -1.42 19.09 8.88
C ASN A 65 -2.51 19.40 7.84
#